data_AF-A0A7S4N926-F1
#
_entry.id   AF-A0A7S4N926-F1
#
_cell.length_a   1.000
_cell.length_b   1.000
_cell.length_c   1.000
_cell.angle_alpha   90.00
_cell.angle_beta   90.00
_cell.angle_gamma   90.00
#
_symmetry.space_group_name_H-M   'P 1'
#
loop_
_entity.id
_entity.type
_entity.pdbx_description
1 polymer ?
#
loop_
_entity_poly.entity_id
_entity_poly.type
_entity_poly.pdbx_seq_one_letter_code
_entity_poly.pdbx_strand_id
1 'polypeptide(L)'
;EVQVVSTKAPVEQDLSGTFTLTFQSHNGEAHTSGDISFDASAEQVRATLGALPNLPSVIVSRKACSDPARTCSWDITFVGVEGDLVPLIVGTDGLSGGDVAVDELVQGNEMKSISGFPRLVSVVPDETTPEWSTAHGKGLIQAAAGTRASFIIQAKDRHGNNALLSDEPDLFAVLVYPEGDSSDFSNELFADISALTGGAYE
;
A
#
# COMPACT_ATOMS: atom_id res chain seq x y z
N GLU A 1 -10.48 16.16 -1.42
CA GLU A 1 -10.27 17.61 -1.30
C GLU A 1 -11.34 18.35 -2.10
N VAL A 2 -11.69 19.58 -1.70
CA VAL A 2 -12.59 20.46 -2.44
C VAL A 2 -11.95 21.84 -2.58
N GLN A 3 -11.77 22.29 -3.82
CA GLN A 3 -11.39 23.66 -4.16
C GLN A 3 -12.58 24.39 -4.78
N VAL A 4 -12.70 25.68 -4.54
CA VAL A 4 -13.77 26.54 -5.03
C VAL A 4 -13.16 27.57 -5.97
N VAL A 5 -13.54 27.49 -7.25
CA VAL A 5 -13.22 28.54 -8.23
C VAL A 5 -14.35 29.53 -8.23
N SER A 6 -14.07 30.83 -8.21
CA SER A 6 -15.10 31.87 -8.30
C SER A 6 -14.70 32.99 -9.24
N THR A 7 -15.66 33.45 -10.05
CA THR A 7 -15.56 34.69 -10.82
C THR A 7 -16.27 35.81 -10.06
N LYS A 8 -15.71 37.02 -10.12
CA LYS A 8 -16.35 38.19 -9.52
C LYS A 8 -16.08 39.47 -10.31
N ALA A 9 -17.15 40.20 -10.60
CA ALA A 9 -17.09 41.53 -11.20
C ALA A 9 -17.21 42.63 -10.13
N PRO A 10 -16.55 43.79 -10.27
CA PRO A 10 -16.92 45.00 -9.55
C PRO A 10 -18.28 45.53 -10.04
N VAL A 11 -18.89 46.44 -9.28
CA VAL A 11 -20.26 46.94 -9.56
C VAL A 11 -20.37 47.70 -10.89
N GLU A 12 -19.29 48.29 -11.38
CA GLU A 12 -19.28 49.14 -12.57
C GLU A 12 -18.92 48.40 -13.88
N GLN A 13 -18.64 47.09 -13.82
CA GLN A 13 -18.24 46.30 -14.99
C GLN A 13 -19.00 44.96 -15.00
N ASP A 14 -19.20 44.43 -16.21
CA ASP A 14 -19.74 43.09 -16.41
C ASP A 14 -18.61 42.13 -16.78
N LEU A 15 -18.61 40.93 -16.19
CA LEU A 15 -17.68 39.87 -16.55
C LEU A 15 -17.92 39.42 -18.00
N SER A 16 -16.82 39.19 -18.71
CA SER A 16 -16.84 38.58 -20.03
C SER A 16 -15.52 37.86 -20.30
N GLY A 17 -15.51 37.02 -21.35
CA GLY A 17 -14.32 36.30 -21.78
C GLY A 17 -14.12 34.97 -21.06
N THR A 18 -12.88 34.52 -20.98
CA THR A 18 -12.50 33.18 -20.53
C THR A 18 -11.35 33.23 -19.53
N PHE A 19 -11.24 32.19 -18.72
CA PHE A 19 -10.08 31.95 -17.86
C PHE A 19 -9.57 30.52 -18.08
N THR A 20 -8.36 30.25 -17.63
CA THR A 20 -7.78 28.90 -17.62
C THR A 20 -7.44 28.48 -16.20
N LEU A 21 -7.38 27.18 -15.98
CA LEU A 21 -6.94 26.59 -14.72
C LEU A 21 -5.75 25.67 -14.99
N THR A 22 -4.66 25.90 -14.26
CA THR A 22 -3.48 25.05 -14.32
C THR A 22 -3.45 24.14 -13.10
N PHE A 23 -3.43 22.84 -13.37
CA PHE A 23 -3.15 21.83 -12.36
C PHE A 23 -1.65 21.62 -12.28
N GLN A 24 -1.09 21.72 -11.08
CA GLN A 24 0.29 21.37 -10.79
C GLN A 24 0.31 20.15 -9.88
N SER A 25 0.92 19.07 -10.35
CA SER A 25 1.08 17.87 -9.52
C SER A 25 2.27 18.03 -8.56
N HIS A 26 2.32 17.18 -7.54
CA HIS A 26 3.38 17.20 -6.52
C HIS A 26 4.80 17.02 -7.07
N ASN A 27 4.95 16.44 -8.27
CA ASN A 27 6.26 16.27 -8.91
C ASN A 27 6.73 17.54 -9.67
N GLY A 28 5.91 18.61 -9.68
CA GLY A 28 6.19 19.88 -10.36
C GLY A 28 5.68 19.97 -11.80
N GLU A 29 5.18 18.87 -12.38
CA GLU A 29 4.55 18.87 -13.70
C GLU A 29 3.23 19.65 -13.66
N ALA A 30 3.07 20.57 -14.60
CA ALA A 30 1.91 21.46 -14.68
C ALA A 30 1.25 21.36 -16.06
N HIS A 31 -0.08 21.26 -16.05
CA HIS A 31 -0.90 21.23 -17.25
C HIS A 31 -2.01 22.29 -17.15
N THR A 32 -2.09 23.15 -18.16
CA THR A 32 -3.09 24.23 -18.25
C THR A 32 -4.28 23.76 -19.07
N SER A 33 -5.48 24.03 -18.56
CA SER A 33 -6.72 23.68 -19.23
C SER A 33 -6.90 24.46 -20.54
N GLY A 34 -7.84 24.01 -21.37
CA GLY A 34 -8.42 24.90 -22.38
C GLY A 34 -9.20 26.06 -21.74
N ASP A 35 -9.65 26.99 -22.56
CA ASP A 35 -10.43 28.15 -22.13
C ASP A 35 -11.76 27.74 -21.49
N ILE A 36 -12.05 28.31 -20.33
CA ILE A 36 -13.29 28.14 -19.58
C ILE A 36 -14.03 29.48 -19.59
N SER A 37 -15.26 29.51 -20.09
CA SER A 37 -16.09 30.72 -20.05
C SER A 37 -16.32 31.20 -18.61
N PHE A 38 -16.36 32.52 -18.40
CA PHE A 38 -16.66 33.13 -17.10
C PHE A 38 -18.00 32.69 -16.48
N ASP A 39 -18.91 32.14 -17.29
CA ASP A 39 -20.24 31.63 -16.92
C ASP A 39 -20.42 30.14 -17.25
N ALA A 40 -19.33 29.38 -17.42
CA ALA A 40 -19.36 27.98 -17.83
C ALA A 40 -20.29 27.12 -16.95
N SER A 41 -20.96 26.14 -17.56
CA SER A 41 -21.71 25.12 -16.82
C SER A 41 -20.75 24.18 -16.06
N ALA A 42 -21.26 23.50 -15.04
CA ALA A 42 -20.47 22.53 -14.28
C ALA A 42 -19.89 21.42 -15.18
N GLU A 43 -20.66 20.97 -16.19
CA GLU A 43 -20.20 19.93 -17.11
C GLU A 43 -19.11 20.44 -18.06
N GLN A 44 -19.17 21.70 -18.49
CA GLN A 44 -18.08 22.31 -19.27
C GLN A 44 -16.79 22.39 -18.45
N VAL A 45 -16.85 22.88 -17.20
CA VAL A 45 -15.68 22.92 -16.32
C VAL A 45 -15.12 21.52 -16.07
N ARG A 46 -15.99 20.54 -15.78
CA ARG A 46 -15.61 19.14 -15.59
C ARG A 46 -14.95 18.55 -16.83
N ALA A 47 -15.51 18.77 -18.01
CA ALA A 47 -14.96 18.25 -19.26
C ALA A 47 -13.61 18.89 -19.59
N THR A 48 -13.49 20.21 -19.44
CA THR A 48 -12.24 20.94 -19.71
C THR A 48 -11.12 20.53 -18.76
N LEU A 49 -11.42 20.36 -17.46
CA LEU A 49 -10.44 19.85 -16.49
C LEU A 49 -10.15 18.36 -16.70
N GLY A 50 -11.16 17.53 -16.99
CA GLY A 50 -10.98 16.10 -17.23
C GLY A 50 -10.13 15.73 -18.45
N ALA A 51 -9.85 16.70 -19.33
CA ALA A 51 -8.91 16.55 -20.44
C ALA A 51 -7.44 16.75 -20.03
N LEU A 52 -7.17 17.27 -18.83
CA LEU A 52 -5.81 17.50 -18.34
C LEU A 52 -5.10 16.18 -18.00
N PRO A 53 -3.86 15.99 -18.46
CA PRO A 53 -3.05 14.86 -18.04
C PRO A 53 -2.82 14.85 -16.53
N ASN A 54 -2.83 13.66 -15.93
CA ASN A 54 -2.54 13.42 -14.52
C ASN A 54 -3.47 14.14 -13.51
N LEU A 55 -4.53 14.80 -13.98
CA LEU A 55 -5.55 15.35 -13.09
C LEU A 55 -6.35 14.18 -12.47
N PRO A 56 -6.53 14.15 -11.13
CA PRO A 56 -7.45 13.24 -10.49
C PRO A 56 -8.87 13.40 -11.02
N SER A 57 -9.71 12.37 -10.83
CA SER A 57 -11.11 12.48 -11.23
C SER A 57 -11.79 13.61 -10.47
N VAL A 58 -12.49 14.49 -11.19
CA VAL A 58 -13.19 15.64 -10.62
C VAL A 58 -14.71 15.51 -10.74
N ILE A 59 -15.40 15.94 -9.69
CA ILE A 59 -16.84 16.21 -9.68
C ILE A 59 -17.01 17.71 -9.49
N VAL A 60 -17.78 18.36 -10.36
CA VAL A 60 -17.97 19.82 -10.35
C VAL A 60 -19.43 20.17 -10.07
N SER A 61 -19.67 21.13 -9.17
CA SER A 61 -20.99 21.70 -8.91
C SER A 61 -20.94 23.22 -9.08
N ARG A 62 -21.80 23.78 -9.94
CA ARG A 62 -21.89 25.24 -10.13
C ARG A 62 -22.85 25.85 -9.12
N LYS A 63 -22.40 26.95 -8.50
CA LYS A 63 -23.13 27.75 -7.51
C LYS A 63 -23.03 29.23 -7.86
N ALA A 64 -23.81 30.04 -7.15
CA ALA A 64 -23.78 31.50 -7.18
C ALA A 64 -23.82 32.16 -8.58
N CYS A 65 -24.42 31.52 -9.59
CA CYS A 65 -24.35 31.95 -10.99
C CYS A 65 -25.75 32.31 -11.55
N SER A 66 -26.57 32.98 -10.73
CA SER A 66 -27.88 33.51 -11.13
C SER A 66 -27.75 34.81 -11.92
N ASP A 67 -26.68 35.57 -11.69
CA ASP A 67 -26.28 36.74 -12.47
C ASP A 67 -24.83 36.53 -12.93
N PRO A 68 -24.62 35.84 -14.06
CA PRO A 68 -23.27 35.46 -14.49
C PRO A 68 -22.36 36.64 -14.80
N ALA A 69 -22.91 37.80 -15.16
CA ALA A 69 -22.15 39.02 -15.37
C ALA A 69 -21.49 39.52 -14.08
N ARG A 70 -21.92 39.04 -12.90
CA ARG A 70 -21.43 39.46 -11.59
C ARG A 70 -20.64 38.40 -10.87
N THR A 71 -21.12 37.17 -10.85
CA THR A 71 -20.42 36.08 -10.19
C THR A 71 -20.94 34.72 -10.64
N CYS A 72 -20.03 33.75 -10.66
CA CYS A 72 -20.29 32.33 -10.70
C CYS A 72 -19.26 31.63 -9.81
N SER A 73 -19.60 30.50 -9.21
CA SER A 73 -18.63 29.67 -8.50
C SER A 73 -18.78 28.19 -8.85
N TRP A 74 -17.70 27.44 -8.72
CA TRP A 74 -17.66 26.00 -8.96
C TRP A 74 -16.92 25.32 -7.82
N ASP A 75 -17.63 24.42 -7.13
CA ASP A 75 -17.01 23.50 -6.19
C ASP A 75 -16.44 22.33 -7.00
N ILE A 76 -15.12 22.22 -7.02
CA ILE A 76 -14.36 21.14 -7.67
C ILE A 76 -13.94 20.16 -6.59
N THR A 77 -14.58 19.00 -6.57
CA THR A 77 -14.24 17.90 -5.68
C THR A 77 -13.28 16.95 -6.39
N PHE A 78 -12.08 16.81 -5.84
CA PHE A 78 -11.10 15.83 -6.31
C PHE A 78 -11.31 14.49 -5.59
N VAL A 79 -11.49 13.44 -6.38
CA VAL A 79 -11.82 12.09 -5.90
C VAL A 79 -10.59 11.18 -5.96
N GLY A 80 -10.41 10.37 -4.91
CA GLY A 80 -9.35 9.36 -4.87
C GLY A 80 -7.94 9.95 -4.77
N VAL A 81 -7.81 11.14 -4.21
CA VAL A 81 -6.53 11.82 -4.04
C VAL A 81 -5.91 11.45 -2.71
N GLU A 82 -4.62 11.17 -2.73
CA GLU A 82 -3.79 11.02 -1.54
C GLU A 82 -3.06 12.33 -1.26
N GLY A 83 -3.17 12.83 -0.02
CA GLY A 83 -2.54 14.08 0.37
C GLY A 83 -3.34 15.32 -0.03
N ASP A 84 -2.66 16.45 0.03
CA ASP A 84 -3.21 17.79 -0.16
C ASP A 84 -2.73 18.37 -1.49
N LEU A 85 -3.64 18.66 -2.43
CA LEU A 85 -3.26 19.23 -3.71
C LEU A 85 -2.92 20.70 -3.58
N VAL A 86 -2.00 21.14 -4.43
CA VAL A 86 -1.79 22.57 -4.64
C VAL A 86 -3.07 23.18 -5.21
N PRO A 87 -3.53 24.34 -4.71
CA PRO A 87 -4.63 25.08 -5.31
C PRO A 87 -4.43 25.28 -6.82
N LEU A 88 -5.49 25.10 -7.61
CA LEU A 88 -5.46 25.36 -9.05
C LEU A 88 -5.00 26.80 -9.29
N ILE A 89 -4.07 26.95 -10.24
CA ILE A 89 -3.53 28.27 -10.58
C ILE A 89 -4.39 28.86 -11.69
N VAL A 90 -4.84 30.09 -11.49
CA VAL A 90 -5.73 30.78 -12.44
C VAL A 90 -4.90 31.53 -13.47
N GLY A 91 -5.26 31.36 -14.75
CA GLY A 91 -4.86 32.26 -15.83
C GLY A 91 -6.04 33.15 -16.25
N THR A 92 -5.86 34.47 -16.26
CA THR A 92 -6.93 35.45 -16.57
C THR A 92 -6.67 36.25 -17.85
N ASP A 93 -5.73 35.83 -18.71
CA ASP A 93 -5.35 36.59 -19.92
C ASP A 93 -6.53 36.79 -20.90
N GLY A 94 -7.51 35.88 -20.90
CA GLY A 94 -8.73 35.96 -21.70
C GLY A 94 -9.93 36.61 -20.99
N LEU A 95 -9.77 37.03 -19.73
CA LEU A 95 -10.87 37.52 -18.88
C LEU A 95 -10.96 39.04 -18.96
N SER A 96 -12.16 39.59 -18.86
CA SER A 96 -12.40 41.02 -18.79
C SER A 96 -13.52 41.35 -17.81
N GLY A 97 -13.43 42.51 -17.16
CA GLY A 97 -14.50 43.02 -16.31
C GLY A 97 -14.56 42.42 -14.89
N GLY A 98 -13.53 41.68 -14.46
CA GLY A 98 -13.49 41.10 -13.12
C GLY A 98 -12.27 40.20 -12.90
N ASP A 99 -12.31 39.44 -11.80
CA ASP A 99 -11.24 38.55 -11.35
C ASP A 99 -11.75 37.11 -11.20
N VAL A 100 -10.81 36.17 -11.18
CA VAL A 100 -11.05 34.76 -10.82
C VAL A 100 -10.15 34.38 -9.66
N ALA A 101 -10.73 33.72 -8.65
CA ALA A 101 -10.03 33.26 -7.46
C ALA A 101 -10.26 31.76 -7.24
N VAL A 102 -9.29 31.11 -6.61
CA VAL A 102 -9.38 29.73 -6.15
C VAL A 102 -9.14 29.69 -4.66
N ASP A 103 -10.12 29.20 -3.92
CA ASP A 103 -10.05 29.00 -2.49
C ASP A 103 -10.14 27.51 -2.18
N GLU A 104 -9.39 27.05 -1.19
CA GLU A 104 -9.53 25.70 -0.68
C GLU A 104 -10.65 25.64 0.36
N LEU A 105 -11.69 24.83 0.10
CA LEU A 105 -12.82 24.67 1.02
C LEU A 105 -12.64 23.46 1.94
N VAL A 106 -12.09 22.37 1.43
CA VAL A 106 -11.83 21.14 2.20
C VAL A 106 -10.45 20.63 1.84
N GLN A 107 -9.52 20.74 2.79
CA GLN A 107 -8.15 20.25 2.64
C GLN A 107 -8.09 18.76 2.31
N GLY A 108 -7.11 18.39 1.48
CA GLY A 108 -6.78 17.00 1.22
C GLY A 108 -6.23 16.32 2.46
N ASN A 109 -6.42 15.01 2.54
CA ASN A 109 -5.91 14.22 3.67
C ASN A 109 -4.91 13.22 3.15
N GLU A 110 -3.76 13.13 3.82
CA GLU A 110 -2.84 12.03 3.60
C GLU A 110 -3.50 10.71 4.03
N MET A 111 -3.21 9.65 3.28
CA MET A 111 -3.59 8.30 3.73
C MET A 111 -2.79 7.95 4.98
N LYS A 112 -3.47 7.97 6.11
CA LYS A 112 -2.91 7.56 7.38
C LYS A 112 -3.41 6.18 7.76
N SER A 113 -2.49 5.29 8.13
CA SER A 113 -2.88 4.03 8.76
C SER A 113 -3.74 4.32 10.00
N ILE A 114 -4.79 3.53 10.18
CA ILE A 114 -5.62 3.65 11.38
C ILE A 114 -4.76 3.44 12.63
N SER A 115 -5.16 4.06 13.74
CA SER A 115 -4.41 3.98 14.99
C SER A 115 -4.16 2.53 15.38
N GLY A 116 -2.89 2.20 15.60
CA GLY A 116 -2.44 0.86 15.93
C GLY A 116 -2.28 -0.08 14.74
N PHE A 117 -2.10 0.41 13.50
CA PHE A 117 -1.67 -0.38 12.35
C PHE A 117 -0.43 0.22 11.65
N PRO A 118 0.38 -0.60 10.94
CA PRO A 118 0.29 -2.06 10.90
C PRO A 118 0.63 -2.70 12.25
N ARG A 119 -0.03 -3.82 12.58
CA ARG A 119 0.33 -4.65 13.74
C ARG A 119 1.20 -5.80 13.31
N LEU A 120 2.23 -6.08 14.09
CA LEU A 120 2.95 -7.33 13.99
C LEU A 120 2.08 -8.43 14.58
N VAL A 121 1.82 -9.47 13.78
CA VAL A 121 1.17 -10.71 14.23
C VAL A 121 2.27 -11.74 14.41
N SER A 122 2.38 -12.30 15.62
CA SER A 122 3.26 -13.44 15.89
C SER A 122 2.46 -14.73 15.74
N VAL A 123 2.93 -15.61 14.86
CA VAL A 123 2.40 -16.97 14.73
C VAL A 123 3.29 -17.87 15.59
N VAL A 124 2.70 -18.50 16.59
CA VAL A 124 3.38 -19.42 17.50
C VAL A 124 2.92 -20.84 17.18
N PRO A 125 3.84 -21.81 17.03
CA PRO A 125 3.48 -23.21 16.82
C PRO A 125 2.78 -23.82 18.04
N ASP A 126 1.97 -24.85 17.81
CA ASP A 126 1.44 -25.76 18.84
C ASP A 126 2.50 -26.80 19.26
N GLU A 127 2.15 -27.77 20.10
CA GLU A 127 3.03 -28.91 20.43
C GLU A 127 3.57 -29.62 19.17
N THR A 128 4.85 -30.00 19.20
CA THR A 128 5.50 -30.75 18.11
C THR A 128 4.79 -32.09 17.89
N THR A 129 4.57 -32.43 16.63
CA THR A 129 3.95 -33.70 16.23
C THR A 129 4.86 -34.50 15.30
N PRO A 130 5.10 -35.80 15.57
CA PRO A 130 5.96 -36.63 14.74
C PRO A 130 5.50 -36.74 13.29
N GLU A 131 4.19 -36.79 13.04
CA GLU A 131 3.59 -36.97 11.72
C GLU A 131 3.88 -35.82 10.74
N TRP A 132 4.10 -34.61 11.27
CA TRP A 132 4.37 -33.41 10.47
C TRP A 132 5.85 -33.01 10.46
N SER A 133 6.62 -33.57 11.39
CA SER A 133 8.06 -33.34 11.45
C SER A 133 8.76 -34.08 10.31
N THR A 134 9.88 -33.53 9.83
CA THR A 134 10.61 -34.10 8.69
C THR A 134 12.08 -34.26 9.01
N ALA A 135 12.75 -35.20 8.33
CA ALA A 135 14.21 -35.30 8.35
C ALA A 135 14.75 -35.14 6.93
N HIS A 136 15.85 -34.40 6.76
CA HIS A 136 16.49 -34.20 5.46
C HIS A 136 18.00 -34.03 5.60
N GLY A 137 18.77 -34.56 4.65
CA GLY A 137 20.22 -34.44 4.65
C GLY A 137 20.89 -35.67 4.04
N LYS A 138 22.15 -35.53 3.65
CA LYS A 138 22.89 -36.62 3.00
C LYS A 138 23.16 -37.80 3.95
N GLY A 139 23.26 -37.54 5.25
CA GLY A 139 23.45 -38.59 6.26
C GLY A 139 22.31 -39.59 6.35
N LEU A 140 21.13 -39.28 5.81
CA LEU A 140 20.01 -40.23 5.72
C LEU A 140 20.19 -41.32 4.65
N ILE A 141 21.05 -41.08 3.66
CA ILE A 141 21.18 -41.96 2.48
C ILE A 141 22.62 -42.37 2.18
N GLN A 142 23.61 -41.76 2.82
CA GLN A 142 25.01 -42.04 2.58
C GLN A 142 25.85 -41.75 3.82
N ALA A 143 26.70 -42.72 4.17
CA ALA A 143 27.76 -42.56 5.15
C ALA A 143 29.04 -43.24 4.63
N ALA A 144 30.20 -42.67 4.96
CA ALA A 144 31.51 -43.25 4.63
C ALA A 144 32.29 -43.47 5.93
N ALA A 145 32.93 -44.62 6.07
CA ALA A 145 33.70 -44.95 7.27
C ALA A 145 34.74 -43.86 7.59
N GLY A 146 34.81 -43.46 8.85
CA GLY A 146 35.71 -42.40 9.32
C GLY A 146 35.29 -40.97 8.94
N THR A 147 34.16 -40.77 8.26
CA THR A 147 33.59 -39.44 7.98
C THR A 147 32.25 -39.29 8.69
N ARG A 148 32.04 -38.17 9.39
CA ARG A 148 30.76 -37.88 10.05
C ARG A 148 29.66 -37.69 8.99
N ALA A 149 28.60 -38.48 9.11
CA ALA A 149 27.36 -38.29 8.37
C ALA A 149 26.38 -37.51 9.26
N SER A 150 25.74 -36.46 8.73
CA SER A 150 24.72 -35.69 9.44
C SER A 150 23.49 -35.42 8.57
N PHE A 151 22.38 -35.16 9.25
CA PHE A 151 21.12 -34.75 8.65
C PHE A 151 20.38 -33.86 9.65
N ILE A 152 19.37 -33.14 9.17
CA ILE A 152 18.56 -32.25 9.98
C ILE A 152 17.19 -32.86 10.22
N ILE A 153 16.75 -32.86 11.47
CA ILE A 153 15.35 -33.07 11.85
C ILE A 153 14.71 -31.69 12.00
N GLN A 154 13.60 -31.45 11.30
CA GLN A 154 12.78 -30.27 11.44
C GLN A 154 11.51 -30.64 12.20
N ALA A 155 11.46 -30.26 13.48
CA ALA A 155 10.29 -30.38 14.34
C ALA A 155 9.18 -29.42 13.89
N LYS A 156 7.96 -29.94 13.77
CA LYS A 156 6.77 -29.19 13.35
C LYS A 156 5.52 -29.57 14.16
N ASP A 157 4.63 -28.60 14.34
CA ASP A 157 3.29 -28.85 14.88
C ASP A 157 2.36 -29.48 13.82
N ARG A 158 1.15 -29.85 14.24
CA ARG A 158 0.12 -30.44 13.35
C ARG A 158 -0.37 -29.51 12.22
N HIS A 159 0.00 -28.24 12.26
CA HIS A 159 -0.33 -27.23 11.25
C HIS A 159 0.85 -26.96 10.31
N GLY A 160 1.98 -27.64 10.50
CA GLY A 160 3.19 -27.49 9.70
C GLY A 160 4.10 -26.33 10.11
N ASN A 161 3.77 -25.63 11.20
CA ASN A 161 4.62 -24.57 11.75
C ASN A 161 5.86 -25.20 12.38
N ASN A 162 7.02 -24.60 12.16
CA ASN A 162 8.25 -25.04 12.82
C ASN A 162 8.15 -24.78 14.32
N ALA A 163 8.58 -25.73 15.14
CA ALA A 163 8.74 -25.52 16.56
C ALA A 163 9.67 -24.32 16.83
N LEU A 164 9.45 -23.63 17.95
CA LEU A 164 10.37 -22.59 18.40
C LEU A 164 11.47 -23.24 19.25
N LEU A 165 12.62 -22.57 19.36
CA LEU A 165 13.61 -22.98 20.36
C LEU A 165 13.05 -22.68 21.75
N SER A 166 12.90 -23.72 22.57
CA SER A 166 12.43 -23.65 23.95
C SER A 166 13.55 -24.07 24.91
N ASP A 167 13.43 -23.67 26.17
CA ASP A 167 14.32 -24.14 27.26
C ASP A 167 14.13 -25.64 27.54
N GLU A 168 13.00 -26.21 27.12
CA GLU A 168 12.69 -27.64 27.12
C GLU A 168 12.53 -28.11 25.66
N PRO A 169 13.63 -28.45 24.95
CA PRO A 169 13.57 -28.86 23.55
C PRO A 169 12.91 -30.23 23.38
N ASP A 170 12.39 -30.48 22.18
CA ASP A 170 11.88 -31.79 21.81
C ASP A 170 12.99 -32.85 21.87
N LEU A 171 12.63 -34.05 22.35
CA LEU A 171 13.55 -35.17 22.43
C LEU A 171 13.38 -36.07 21.22
N PHE A 172 14.47 -36.25 20.48
CA PHE A 172 14.55 -37.18 19.35
C PHE A 172 15.45 -38.35 19.68
N ALA A 173 15.13 -39.52 19.12
CA ALA A 173 16.00 -40.69 19.11
C ALA A 173 16.31 -41.07 17.66
N VAL A 174 17.60 -41.20 17.35
CA VAL A 174 18.07 -41.64 16.04
C VAL A 174 18.80 -42.96 16.23
N LEU A 175 18.20 -44.02 15.71
CA LEU A 175 18.71 -45.39 15.77
C LEU A 175 19.25 -45.77 14.40
N VAL A 176 20.53 -46.19 14.34
CA VAL A 176 21.19 -46.61 13.11
C VAL A 176 21.33 -48.13 13.08
N TYR A 177 20.84 -48.75 12.01
CA TYR A 177 20.90 -50.20 11.81
C TYR A 177 21.86 -50.54 10.66
N PRO A 178 22.77 -51.51 10.84
CA PRO A 178 23.53 -52.07 9.72
C PRO A 178 22.60 -52.83 8.77
N GLU A 179 22.95 -52.85 7.49
CA GLU A 179 22.16 -53.55 6.47
C GLU A 179 22.08 -55.06 6.78
N GLY A 180 20.85 -55.58 6.88
CA GLY A 180 20.59 -57.00 7.11
C GLY A 180 20.34 -57.42 8.56
N ASP A 181 20.46 -56.50 9.52
CA ASP A 181 20.22 -56.79 10.95
C ASP A 181 19.09 -55.89 11.48
N SER A 182 17.84 -56.34 11.32
CA SER A 182 16.64 -55.53 11.62
C SER A 182 15.92 -55.90 12.90
N SER A 183 16.46 -56.79 13.74
CA SER A 183 15.76 -57.23 14.95
C SER A 183 16.62 -57.43 16.20
N ASP A 184 17.91 -57.10 16.18
CA ASP A 184 18.74 -57.16 17.40
C ASP A 184 19.08 -55.75 17.93
N PHE A 185 18.40 -55.36 19.01
CA PHE A 185 18.65 -54.10 19.73
C PHE A 185 19.95 -54.14 20.55
N SER A 186 20.73 -55.23 20.50
CA SER A 186 21.97 -55.35 21.27
C SER A 186 23.11 -54.45 20.75
N ASN A 187 23.01 -53.94 19.52
CA ASN A 187 24.05 -53.16 18.84
C ASN A 187 23.56 -51.76 18.40
N GLU A 188 22.64 -51.15 19.17
CA GLU A 188 22.15 -49.79 18.89
C GLU A 188 23.28 -48.77 18.92
N LEU A 189 23.48 -48.08 17.79
CA LEU A 189 24.30 -46.87 17.71
C LEU A 189 23.37 -45.67 17.80
N PHE A 190 23.54 -44.89 18.86
CA PHE A 190 22.87 -43.59 19.02
C PHE A 190 23.64 -42.51 18.28
N ALA A 191 22.92 -41.65 17.55
CA ALA A 191 23.51 -40.41 17.05
C ALA A 191 23.61 -39.36 18.18
N ASP A 192 24.63 -38.51 18.09
CA ASP A 192 24.65 -37.26 18.83
C ASP A 192 23.64 -36.30 18.20
N ILE A 193 22.74 -35.72 19.00
CA ILE A 193 21.69 -34.80 18.54
C ILE A 193 21.85 -33.46 19.25
N SER A 194 21.88 -32.37 18.50
CA SER A 194 21.97 -31.01 19.03
C SER A 194 20.83 -30.14 18.51
N ALA A 195 20.15 -29.44 19.42
CA ALA A 195 19.12 -28.47 19.05
C ALA A 195 19.74 -27.24 18.36
N LEU A 196 19.07 -26.79 17.31
CA LEU A 196 19.34 -25.56 16.56
C LEU A 196 18.15 -24.59 16.74
N THR A 197 18.19 -23.47 16.03
CA THR A 197 17.10 -22.49 16.05
C THR A 197 15.94 -22.91 15.15
N GLY A 198 14.71 -22.49 15.49
CA GLY A 198 13.54 -22.69 14.63
C GLY A 198 13.12 -24.16 14.52
N GLY A 199 13.28 -24.92 15.61
CA GLY A 199 12.81 -26.31 15.69
C GLY A 199 13.66 -27.29 14.89
N ALA A 200 14.85 -26.89 14.46
CA ALA A 200 15.79 -27.77 13.77
C ALA A 200 16.72 -28.47 14.76
N TYR A 201 17.15 -29.68 14.43
CA TYR A 201 18.11 -30.49 15.19
C TYR A 201 19.09 -31.15 14.21
N GLU A 202 20.38 -31.23 14.55
CA GLU A 202 21.43 -31.92 13.77
C GLU A 202 22.07 -33.07 14.56
#